data_AF-A0A3C2DYG4-F1
#
_entry.id   AF-A0A3C2DYG4-F1
#
_cell.length_a   1.000
_cell.length_b   1.000
_cell.length_c   1.000
_cell.angle_alpha   90.00
_cell.angle_beta   90.00
_cell.angle_gamma   90.00
#
_symmetry.space_group_name_H-M   'P 1'
#
loop_
_entity.id
_entity.type
_entity.pdbx_description
1 polymer ?
#
loop_
_entity_poly.entity_id
_entity_poly.type
_entity_poly.pdbx_seq_one_letter_code
_entity_poly.pdbx_strand_id
1 'polypeptide(L)' 'LRGDGDFVTYLLEAEGVASVQGEAFGLSPYFRISYATSTEALSEACARIKRAVDALK' A
#
# COMPACT_ATOMS: atom_id res chain seq x y z
N LEU A 1 11.46 -7.29 0.10
CA LEU A 1 10.41 -7.06 -0.91
C LEU A 1 11.10 -6.93 -2.27
N ARG A 2 10.66 -7.69 -3.28
CA ARG A 2 11.34 -7.81 -4.58
C ARG A 2 10.61 -7.07 -5.71
N GLY A 3 9.40 -6.57 -5.45
CA GLY A 3 8.60 -5.80 -6.42
C GLY A 3 7.35 -5.18 -5.78
N ASP A 4 6.55 -4.50 -6.61
CA ASP A 4 5.29 -3.88 -6.23
C ASP A 4 4.24 -4.90 -5.76
N GLY A 5 4.21 -6.10 -6.35
CA GLY A 5 3.36 -7.21 -5.86
C GLY A 5 3.68 -7.64 -4.42
N ASP A 6 4.97 -7.82 -4.10
CA ASP A 6 5.42 -8.13 -2.74
C ASP A 6 5.06 -6.99 -1.77
N PHE A 7 5.23 -5.74 -2.20
CA PHE A 7 4.97 -4.57 -1.37
C PHE A 7 3.47 -4.43 -1.04
N VAL A 8 2.58 -4.60 -2.03
CA VAL A 8 1.12 -4.55 -1.82
C VAL A 8 0.65 -5.68 -0.92
N THR A 9 1.18 -6.90 -1.11
CA THR A 9 0.90 -8.05 -0.22
C THR A 9 1.35 -7.75 1.21
N TYR A 10 2.56 -7.19 1.38
CA TYR A 10 3.09 -6.81 2.68
C TYR A 10 2.22 -5.75 3.40
N LEU A 11 1.75 -4.71 2.68
CA LEU A 11 0.86 -3.70 3.27
C LEU A 11 -0.45 -4.31 3.79
N LEU A 12 -1.00 -5.29 3.07
CA LEU A 12 -2.22 -5.99 3.47
C LEU A 12 -1.96 -6.86 4.70
N GLU A 13 -0.90 -7.66 4.70
CA GLU A 13 -0.60 -8.59 5.80
C GLU A 13 -0.15 -7.87 7.08
N ALA A 14 0.66 -6.82 6.97
CA ALA A 14 1.24 -6.14 8.13
C ALA A 14 0.28 -5.16 8.80
N GLU A 15 -0.49 -4.39 8.02
CA GLU A 15 -1.29 -3.27 8.54
C GLU A 15 -2.74 -3.27 8.01
N GLY A 16 -3.15 -4.30 7.26
CA GLY A 16 -4.51 -4.42 6.74
C GLY A 16 -4.85 -3.39 5.65
N VAL A 17 -3.86 -2.90 4.89
CA VAL A 17 -4.07 -1.92 3.82
C VAL A 17 -4.09 -2.61 2.46
N ALA A 18 -5.28 -2.78 1.89
CA ALA A 18 -5.45 -3.29 0.54
C ALA A 18 -5.15 -2.21 -0.51
N SER A 19 -4.35 -2.55 -1.53
CA SER A 19 -4.05 -1.70 -2.68
C SER A 19 -3.83 -2.57 -3.93
N VAL A 20 -3.50 -1.98 -5.08
CA VAL A 20 -3.28 -2.72 -6.33
C VAL A 20 -1.89 -2.45 -6.86
N GLN A 21 -1.13 -3.50 -7.16
CA GLN A 21 0.20 -3.43 -7.75
C GLN A 21 0.18 -2.76 -9.13
N GLY A 22 1.23 -1.99 -9.44
CA GLY A 22 1.35 -1.23 -10.68
C GLY A 22 1.53 -2.13 -11.91
N GLU A 23 2.09 -3.32 -11.75
CA GLU A 23 2.18 -4.35 -12.79
C GLU A 23 0.81 -4.63 -13.45
N ALA A 24 -0.29 -4.61 -12.67
CA ALA A 24 -1.65 -4.77 -13.21
C ALA A 24 -2.06 -3.68 -14.22
N PHE A 25 -1.30 -2.58 -14.27
CA PHE A 25 -1.48 -1.45 -15.19
C PHE A 25 -0.26 -1.23 -16.11
N GLY A 26 0.73 -2.12 -16.11
CA GLY A 26 1.98 -1.92 -16.86
C GLY A 26 2.86 -0.78 -16.32
N LEU A 27 2.69 -0.42 -15.05
CA LEU A 27 3.36 0.70 -14.38
C LEU A 27 4.16 0.23 -13.14
N SER A 28 4.79 -0.94 -13.20
CA SER A 28 5.75 -1.33 -12.15
C SER A 28 6.91 -0.32 -12.12
N PRO A 29 7.44 0.09 -10.94
CA PRO A 29 7.20 -0.47 -9.60
C PRO A 29 6.22 0.34 -8.73
N TYR A 30 5.25 1.04 -9.34
CA TYR A 30 4.25 1.82 -8.59
C TYR A 30 3.14 0.92 -8.03
N PHE A 31 2.24 1.49 -7.22
CA PHE A 31 1.00 0.85 -6.80
C PHE A 31 -0.10 1.91 -6.69
N ARG A 32 -1.36 1.49 -6.75
CA ARG A 32 -2.52 2.38 -6.79
C ARG A 32 -3.31 2.32 -5.48
N ILE A 33 -3.63 3.50 -4.95
CA ILE A 33 -4.53 3.69 -3.81
C ILE A 33 -5.85 4.27 -4.32
N SER A 34 -6.99 3.71 -3.88
CA SER A 34 -8.29 4.35 -4.04
C SER A 34 -8.46 5.42 -2.98
N TYR A 35 -8.75 6.66 -3.40
CA TYR A 35 -9.03 7.77 -2.49
C TYR A 35 -10.51 8.11 -2.37
N ALA A 36 -11.39 7.36 -3.03
CA ALA A 36 -12.85 7.58 -3.01
C ALA A 36 -13.49 7.02 -1.73
N THR A 37 -13.09 7.55 -0.57
CA THR A 37 -13.60 7.21 0.77
C THR A 37 -13.45 8.42 1.70
N SER A 38 -13.73 8.28 3.00
CA SER A 38 -13.64 9.39 3.95
C SER A 38 -12.19 9.83 4.21
N THR A 39 -11.99 11.11 4.53
CA THR A 39 -10.66 11.68 4.86
C THR A 39 -10.04 10.99 6.07
N GLU A 40 -10.85 10.57 7.03
CA GLU A 40 -10.41 9.85 8.23
C GLU A 40 -9.85 8.48 7.86
N ALA A 41 -10.55 7.74 6.99
CA ALA A 41 -10.08 6.45 6.51
C ALA A 41 -8.78 6.59 5.70
N LEU A 42 -8.65 7.64 4.89
CA LEU A 42 -7.41 7.94 4.16
C LEU A 42 -6.26 8.30 5.09
N SER A 43 -6.52 9.12 6.10
CA SER A 43 -5.50 9.52 7.08
C SER A 43 -4.97 8.31 7.85
N GLU A 44 -5.87 7.41 8.27
CA GLU A 44 -5.49 6.16 8.95
C GLU A 44 -4.73 5.22 8.00
N ALA A 45 -5.14 5.09 6.73
CA ALA A 45 -4.42 4.30 5.74
C ALA A 45 -2.99 4.82 5.52
N CYS A 46 -2.80 6.15 5.44
CA CYS A 46 -1.48 6.76 5.36
C CYS A 46 -0.62 6.49 6.61
N ALA A 47 -1.21 6.55 7.81
CA ALA A 47 -0.51 6.24 9.06
C ALA A 47 -0.07 4.77 9.13
N ARG A 48 -0.93 3.85 8.69
CA ARG A 48 -0.64 2.41 8.52
C ARG A 48 0.50 2.17 7.55
N ILE A 49 0.43 2.74 6.34
CA ILE A 49 1.50 2.63 5.35
C ILE A 49 2.82 3.13 5.92
N LYS A 50 2.82 4.26 6.64
CA LYS A 50 4.01 4.77 7.31
C LYS A 50 4.58 3.77 8.32
N ARG A 51 3.75 3.17 9.20
CA ARG A 51 4.20 2.16 10.17
C ARG A 51 4.81 0.93 9.50
N ALA A 52 4.15 0.39 8.47
CA ALA A 52 4.67 -0.73 7.68
C ALA A 52 6.05 -0.41 7.09
N VAL A 53 6.20 0.76 6.45
CA VAL A 53 7.49 1.16 5.85
C VAL A 53 8.57 1.40 6.91
N ASP A 54 8.21 2.02 8.05
CA ASP A 54 9.15 2.23 9.16
C ASP A 54 9.66 0.90 9.77
N ALA A 55 8.86 -0.17 9.69
CA ALA A 55 9.21 -1.51 10.18
C ALA A 55 10.11 -2.32 9.21
N LEU A 56 10.30 -1.86 7.96
CA LEU A 56 11.21 -2.48 6.98
C LEU A 56 12.67 -2.01 7.13
N LYS A 57 12.99 -1.21 8.16
CA LYS A 57 14.34 -0.71 8.45
C LYS A 57 15.31 -1.83 8.83
#